data_AF-A0A371CN78-F1
#
_entry.id   AF-A0A371CN78-F1
#
_cell.length_a   1.000
_cell.length_b   1.000
_cell.length_c   1.000
_cell.angle_alpha   90.00
_cell.angle_beta   90.00
_cell.angle_gamma   90.00
#
_symmetry.space_group_name_H-M   'P 1'
#
loop_
_entity.id
_entity.type
_entity.pdbx_description
1 polymer ?
#
loop_
_entity_poly.entity_id
_entity_poly.type
_entity_poly.pdbx_seq_one_letter_code
_entity_poly.pdbx_strand_id
1 'polypeptide(L)'
;AASESSPAVQQSNKKQKTSGDGEASAGSADEATDGGIPAAAARVRRATKTRLLSGEEKRTRFLAKYPGMSPEEILDAIACGWRSNVYGHYKAPKVVRLGNGAIMHRFVCKRYPSKHIDRADYEDSTGNLKRHVDLCDPDETPESEAISAFAHGATYSPARLRFLIAMWCAARHRPFAIVDDPEFQEMLRMLYGKVKLPS
;
A
#
# COMPACT_ATOMS: atom_id res chain seq x y z
N ALA A 1 7.36 50.54 -29.40
CA ALA A 1 6.70 50.48 -30.72
C ALA A 1 7.29 49.27 -31.44
N ALA A 2 6.56 48.24 -31.87
CA ALA A 2 5.14 48.12 -32.15
C ALA A 2 4.68 46.65 -32.04
N SER A 3 3.36 46.49 -31.82
CA SER A 3 2.45 45.43 -32.32
C SER A 3 2.74 43.97 -31.94
N GLU A 4 1.94 43.36 -31.04
CA GLU A 4 0.65 42.67 -31.35
C GLU A 4 0.86 41.50 -32.34
N SER A 5 0.58 40.24 -32.00
CA SER A 5 -0.78 39.70 -32.12
C SER A 5 -0.89 38.32 -31.44
N SER A 6 -1.89 38.18 -30.57
CA SER A 6 -2.56 36.90 -30.27
C SER A 6 -3.57 36.62 -31.40
N PRO A 7 -4.01 35.37 -31.64
CA PRO A 7 -5.28 34.99 -31.01
C PRO A 7 -5.42 33.51 -30.60
N ALA A 8 -6.34 33.32 -29.65
CA ALA A 8 -6.98 32.09 -29.25
C ALA A 8 -8.02 31.57 -30.27
N VAL A 9 -8.40 30.29 -30.17
CA VAL A 9 -9.72 29.63 -30.39
C VAL A 9 -9.45 28.11 -30.27
N GLN A 10 -9.74 27.37 -29.19
CA GLN A 10 -11.01 26.90 -28.60
C GLN A 10 -11.95 26.06 -29.49
N GLN A 11 -12.39 24.93 -28.89
CA GLN A 11 -13.62 24.14 -29.15
C GLN A 11 -13.58 23.11 -30.30
N SER A 12 -13.62 21.80 -30.03
CA SER A 12 -14.72 20.94 -29.54
C SER A 12 -15.38 20.20 -30.70
N ASN A 13 -15.56 18.87 -30.61
CA ASN A 13 -16.59 18.20 -31.40
C ASN A 13 -17.09 16.92 -30.71
N LYS A 14 -18.42 16.88 -30.59
CA LYS A 14 -19.28 15.86 -30.00
C LYS A 14 -20.27 15.45 -31.10
N LYS A 15 -20.34 14.16 -31.46
CA LYS A 15 -21.44 13.43 -32.16
C LYS A 15 -20.88 12.04 -32.52
N GLN A 16 -21.59 10.92 -32.55
CA GLN A 16 -23.01 10.59 -32.67
C GLN A 16 -23.12 9.08 -32.33
N LYS A 17 -23.89 8.63 -31.34
CA LYS A 17 -25.23 8.01 -31.44
C LYS A 17 -25.55 7.29 -32.76
N THR A 18 -25.61 5.96 -32.73
CA THR A 18 -26.52 5.12 -33.53
C THR A 18 -27.12 4.04 -32.63
N SER A 19 -28.43 3.89 -32.72
CA SER A 19 -29.30 2.92 -32.07
C SER A 19 -30.03 2.10 -33.14
N GLY A 20 -30.40 0.87 -32.82
CA GLY A 20 -31.27 -0.05 -33.57
C GLY A 20 -30.96 -1.48 -33.08
N ASP A 21 -31.70 -1.99 -32.09
CA ASP A 21 -32.97 -2.75 -32.22
C ASP A 21 -32.75 -4.03 -33.05
N GLY A 22 -33.01 -5.26 -32.61
CA GLY A 22 -33.59 -5.84 -31.41
C GLY A 22 -33.95 -7.29 -31.78
N GLU A 23 -33.84 -8.25 -30.86
CA GLU A 23 -34.76 -9.39 -30.79
C GLU A 23 -34.55 -10.18 -29.49
N ALA A 24 -35.68 -10.44 -28.83
CA ALA A 24 -35.76 -11.27 -27.65
C ALA A 24 -35.89 -12.74 -28.06
N SER A 25 -35.23 -13.64 -27.33
CA SER A 25 -35.77 -14.98 -27.12
C SER A 25 -35.46 -15.42 -25.69
N ALA A 26 -36.53 -15.82 -25.01
CA ALA A 26 -36.56 -16.29 -23.65
C ALA A 26 -36.12 -17.77 -23.55
N GLY A 27 -35.62 -18.14 -22.36
CA GLY A 27 -35.81 -19.47 -21.78
C GLY A 27 -34.58 -20.36 -21.71
N SER A 28 -34.00 -20.49 -20.52
CA SER A 28 -33.98 -21.75 -19.75
C SER A 28 -32.92 -21.69 -18.64
N ALA A 29 -33.31 -22.20 -17.48
CA ALA A 29 -32.52 -22.35 -16.29
C ALA A 29 -31.40 -23.40 -16.44
N ASP A 30 -30.49 -23.33 -15.46
CA ASP A 30 -29.46 -24.31 -15.08
C ASP A 30 -28.21 -24.42 -15.95
N GLU A 31 -27.22 -23.59 -15.62
CA GLU A 31 -25.84 -24.07 -15.57
C GLU A 31 -25.06 -23.29 -14.49
N ALA A 32 -25.10 -23.84 -13.27
CA ALA A 32 -24.21 -23.41 -12.19
C ALA A 32 -22.77 -23.69 -12.62
N THR A 33 -22.09 -22.65 -13.09
CA THR A 33 -20.72 -22.73 -13.56
C THR A 33 -19.81 -23.29 -12.46
N ASP A 34 -19.28 -24.49 -12.71
CA ASP A 34 -18.22 -25.18 -11.97
C ASP A 34 -16.86 -24.44 -12.11
N GLY A 35 -16.84 -23.16 -11.76
CA GLY A 35 -15.64 -22.33 -11.72
C GLY A 35 -15.04 -22.21 -10.30
N GLY A 36 -15.75 -22.70 -9.29
CA GLY A 36 -15.41 -22.52 -7.88
C GLY A 36 -14.20 -23.35 -7.43
N ILE A 37 -14.15 -24.62 -7.82
CA ILE A 37 -13.08 -25.55 -7.42
C ILE A 37 -11.73 -25.22 -8.08
N PRO A 38 -11.65 -24.93 -9.40
CA PRO A 38 -10.37 -24.54 -10.00
C PRO A 38 -9.87 -23.18 -9.49
N ALA A 39 -10.76 -22.21 -9.24
CA ALA A 39 -10.39 -20.91 -8.67
C ALA A 39 -9.91 -21.02 -7.21
N ALA A 40 -10.56 -21.85 -6.40
CA ALA A 40 -10.12 -22.16 -5.03
C ALA A 40 -8.78 -22.90 -5.03
N ALA A 41 -8.60 -23.91 -5.89
CA ALA A 41 -7.33 -24.62 -6.04
C ALA A 41 -6.20 -23.70 -6.51
N ALA A 42 -6.46 -22.76 -7.43
CA ALA A 42 -5.49 -21.75 -7.84
C ALA A 42 -5.12 -20.79 -6.69
N ARG A 43 -6.08 -20.41 -5.83
CA ARG A 43 -5.81 -19.62 -4.62
C ARG A 43 -5.00 -20.39 -3.58
N VAL A 44 -5.30 -21.67 -3.35
CA VAL A 44 -4.54 -22.54 -2.44
C VAL A 44 -3.12 -22.77 -2.95
N ARG A 45 -2.92 -22.96 -4.26
CA ARG A 45 -1.59 -23.06 -4.90
C ARG A 45 -0.80 -21.75 -4.83
N ARG A 46 -1.46 -20.59 -4.92
CA ARG A 46 -0.84 -19.28 -4.66
C ARG A 46 -0.45 -19.09 -3.20
N ALA A 47 -1.30 -19.50 -2.26
CA ALA A 47 -1.03 -19.41 -0.82
C ALA A 47 0.04 -20.40 -0.34
N THR A 48 0.18 -21.56 -0.97
CA THR A 48 1.27 -22.51 -0.67
C THR A 48 2.61 -22.09 -1.27
N LYS A 49 2.64 -21.30 -2.35
CA LYS A 49 3.87 -20.64 -2.85
C LYS A 49 4.43 -19.59 -1.89
N THR A 50 3.64 -19.12 -0.92
CA THR A 50 4.08 -18.19 0.12
C THR A 50 4.43 -18.91 1.43
N ARG A 51 5.07 -20.09 1.37
CA ARG A 51 5.80 -20.58 2.54
C ARG A 51 6.95 -19.61 2.81
N LEU A 52 6.81 -18.80 3.85
CA LEU A 52 7.89 -17.98 4.37
C LEU A 52 9.01 -18.93 4.82
N LEU A 53 10.12 -18.93 4.09
CA LEU A 53 11.31 -19.68 4.48
C LEU A 53 11.79 -19.19 5.84
N SER A 54 12.23 -20.13 6.68
CA SER A 54 12.87 -19.79 7.95
C SER A 54 14.16 -18.99 7.68
N GLY A 55 14.64 -18.22 8.67
CA GLY A 55 15.89 -17.47 8.53
C GLY A 55 17.10 -18.36 8.20
N GLU A 56 17.13 -19.58 8.74
CA GLU A 56 18.16 -20.58 8.48
C GLU A 56 18.09 -21.10 7.03
N GLU A 57 16.90 -21.42 6.53
CA GLU A 57 16.68 -21.85 5.14
C GLU A 57 17.08 -20.75 4.14
N LYS A 58 16.80 -19.48 4.46
CA LYS A 58 17.26 -18.35 3.65
C LYS A 58 18.79 -18.24 3.65
N ARG A 59 19.42 -18.42 4.81
CA ARG A 59 20.88 -18.33 4.95
C ARG A 59 21.61 -19.44 4.22
N THR A 60 21.15 -20.69 4.29
CA THR A 60 21.76 -21.79 3.54
C THR A 60 21.67 -21.56 2.03
N ARG A 61 20.49 -21.11 1.56
CA ARG A 61 20.31 -20.73 0.15
C ARG A 61 21.19 -19.55 -0.26
N PHE A 62 21.45 -18.62 0.64
CA PHE A 62 22.33 -17.48 0.42
C PHE A 62 23.80 -17.91 0.31
N LEU A 63 24.30 -18.73 1.24
CA LEU A 63 25.68 -19.24 1.22
C LEU A 63 25.94 -20.11 -0.02
N ALA A 64 24.95 -20.86 -0.49
CA ALA A 64 25.06 -21.63 -1.73
C ALA A 64 25.33 -20.77 -2.99
N LYS A 65 24.95 -19.48 -2.98
CA LYS A 65 25.24 -18.54 -4.08
C LYS A 65 26.66 -18.00 -4.05
N TYR A 66 27.31 -18.00 -2.89
CA TYR A 66 28.63 -17.42 -2.68
C TYR A 66 29.60 -18.45 -2.06
N PRO A 67 29.91 -19.54 -2.78
CA PRO A 67 30.80 -20.57 -2.26
C PRO A 67 32.23 -20.03 -2.12
N GLY A 68 32.80 -20.19 -0.92
CA GLY A 68 34.22 -19.88 -0.68
C GLY A 68 34.57 -18.39 -0.58
N MET A 69 33.59 -17.49 -0.62
CA MET A 69 33.82 -16.06 -0.43
C MET A 69 33.79 -15.68 1.05
N SER A 70 34.60 -14.70 1.43
CA SER A 70 34.57 -14.08 2.75
C SER A 70 33.32 -13.18 2.91
N PRO A 71 32.87 -12.92 4.15
CA PRO A 71 31.73 -12.04 4.39
C PRO A 71 31.89 -10.62 3.82
N GLU A 72 33.12 -10.12 3.73
CA GLU A 72 33.42 -8.79 3.19
C GLU A 72 33.33 -8.79 1.66
N GLU A 73 33.88 -9.81 0.99
CA GLU A 73 33.75 -9.97 -0.47
C GLU A 73 32.29 -10.18 -0.89
N ILE A 74 31.51 -10.92 -0.09
CA ILE A 74 30.08 -11.10 -0.31
C ILE A 74 29.36 -9.76 -0.22
N LEU A 75 29.70 -8.93 0.77
CA LEU A 75 29.11 -7.60 0.93
C LEU A 75 29.43 -6.71 -0.28
N ASP A 76 30.66 -6.71 -0.75
CA ASP A 76 31.07 -5.92 -1.92
C ASP A 76 30.36 -6.38 -3.20
N ALA A 77 30.31 -7.69 -3.44
CA ALA A 77 29.59 -8.26 -4.58
C ALA A 77 28.09 -7.90 -4.57
N ILE A 78 27.47 -7.94 -3.39
CA ILE A 78 26.06 -7.56 -3.21
C ILE A 78 25.88 -6.05 -3.38
N ALA A 79 26.79 -5.24 -2.84
CA ALA A 79 26.73 -3.78 -2.92
C ALA A 79 26.81 -3.29 -4.37
N CYS A 80 27.59 -3.95 -5.22
CA CYS A 80 27.61 -3.68 -6.66
C CYS A 80 26.25 -3.93 -7.35
N GLY A 81 25.42 -4.82 -6.80
CA GLY A 81 24.09 -5.14 -7.32
C GLY A 81 22.99 -4.19 -6.86
N TRP A 82 23.26 -3.26 -5.95
CA TRP A 82 22.25 -2.37 -5.38
C TRP A 82 21.80 -1.29 -6.35
N ARG A 83 20.49 -1.30 -6.67
CA ARG A 83 19.87 -0.34 -7.59
C ARG A 83 19.01 0.72 -6.89
N SER A 84 18.69 0.52 -5.62
CA SER A 84 17.79 1.41 -4.88
C SER A 84 18.52 2.65 -4.38
N ASN A 85 17.93 3.83 -4.57
CA ASN A 85 18.48 5.10 -4.08
C ASN A 85 18.60 5.14 -2.54
N VAL A 86 17.83 4.29 -1.83
CA VAL A 86 17.86 4.17 -0.37
C VAL A 86 19.28 3.93 0.17
N TYR A 87 20.11 3.16 -0.54
CA TYR A 87 21.48 2.89 -0.11
C TYR A 87 22.38 4.14 -0.15
N GLY A 88 22.06 5.12 -1.00
CA GLY A 88 22.76 6.40 -1.10
C GLY A 88 22.68 7.23 0.19
N HIS A 89 21.70 6.97 1.05
CA HIS A 89 21.54 7.65 2.35
C HIS A 89 22.54 7.18 3.42
N TYR A 90 23.16 6.02 3.23
CA TYR A 90 24.05 5.40 4.23
C TYR A 90 25.51 5.47 3.79
N LYS A 91 26.42 5.45 4.78
CA LYS A 91 27.85 5.21 4.53
C LYS A 91 28.06 3.77 4.04
N ALA A 92 29.24 3.50 3.47
CA ALA A 92 29.63 2.15 3.10
C ALA A 92 29.38 1.20 4.30
N PRO A 93 28.59 0.14 4.11
CA PRO A 93 28.19 -0.77 5.17
C PRO A 93 29.40 -1.51 5.73
N LYS A 94 29.32 -1.90 7.00
CA LYS A 94 30.37 -2.70 7.64
C LYS A 94 29.81 -4.04 8.08
N VAL A 95 30.61 -5.10 7.92
CA VAL A 95 30.28 -6.43 8.42
C VAL A 95 30.46 -6.44 9.95
N VAL A 96 29.40 -6.80 10.67
CA VAL A 96 29.39 -6.99 12.13
C VAL A 96 29.08 -8.45 12.40
N ARG A 97 29.98 -9.12 13.12
CA ARG A 97 29.79 -10.50 13.57
C ARG A 97 29.21 -10.46 14.97
N LEU A 98 28.01 -11.01 15.14
CA LEU A 98 27.35 -11.12 16.44
C LEU A 98 27.85 -12.38 17.17
N GLY A 99 27.81 -12.39 18.51
CA GLY A 99 28.39 -13.47 19.33
C GLY A 99 27.81 -14.88 19.08
N ASN A 100 26.64 -14.97 18.42
CA ASN A 100 26.01 -16.22 17.99
C ASN A 100 26.47 -16.68 16.59
N GLY A 101 27.48 -16.03 15.99
CA GLY A 101 27.94 -16.33 14.64
C GLY A 101 27.06 -15.75 13.52
N ALA A 102 26.01 -14.98 13.85
CA ALA A 102 25.22 -14.28 12.85
C ALA A 102 26.04 -13.14 12.24
N ILE A 103 25.98 -13.04 10.91
CA ILE A 103 26.63 -11.97 10.15
C ILE A 103 25.57 -10.93 9.83
N MET A 104 25.83 -9.68 10.23
CA MET A 104 24.98 -8.55 9.92
C MET A 104 25.75 -7.45 9.20
N HIS A 105 25.09 -6.78 8.27
CA HIS A 105 25.57 -5.59 7.61
C HIS A 105 25.03 -4.36 8.36
N ARG A 106 25.93 -3.55 8.90
CA ARG A 106 25.60 -2.31 9.61
C ARG A 106 25.63 -1.13 8.65
N PHE A 107 24.47 -0.49 8.49
CA PHE A 107 24.27 0.71 7.70
C PHE A 107 24.22 1.93 8.62
N VAL A 108 25.22 2.81 8.52
CA VAL A 108 25.29 4.04 9.33
C VAL A 108 24.72 5.20 8.53
N CYS A 109 23.77 5.95 9.10
CA CYS A 109 23.16 7.11 8.47
C CYS A 109 24.22 8.19 8.18
N LYS A 110 24.21 8.79 6.98
CA LYS A 110 25.10 9.90 6.63
C LYS A 110 24.77 11.18 7.41
N ARG A 111 23.47 11.46 7.64
CA ARG A 111 22.99 12.67 8.32
C ARG A 111 23.15 12.61 9.83
N TYR A 112 22.88 11.45 10.43
CA TYR A 112 22.97 11.22 11.88
C TYR A 112 23.89 10.03 12.18
N PRO A 113 25.21 10.24 12.34
CA PRO A 113 26.17 9.16 12.55
C PRO A 113 25.94 8.30 13.79
N SER A 114 25.14 8.76 14.76
CA SER A 114 24.73 7.99 15.93
C SER A 114 23.65 6.94 15.61
N LYS A 115 22.90 7.11 14.52
CA LYS A 115 21.85 6.17 14.09
C LYS A 115 22.39 5.18 13.07
N HIS A 116 22.11 3.91 13.31
CA HIS A 116 22.47 2.82 12.41
C HIS A 116 21.36 1.78 12.32
N ILE A 117 21.38 1.01 11.24
CA ILE A 117 20.45 -0.10 10.98
C ILE A 117 21.28 -1.33 10.69
N ASP A 118 21.04 -2.39 11.45
CA ASP A 118 21.64 -3.69 11.21
C ASP A 118 20.68 -4.55 10.37
N ARG A 119 21.22 -5.23 9.36
CA ARG A 119 20.48 -6.11 8.45
C ARG A 119 21.22 -7.43 8.32
N ALA A 120 20.50 -8.54 8.37
CA ALA A 120 21.09 -9.85 8.09
C ALA A 120 21.63 -9.91 6.65
N ASP A 121 22.76 -10.58 6.46
CA ASP A 121 23.44 -10.75 5.17
C ASP A 121 22.55 -11.33 4.07
N TYR A 122 21.66 -12.26 4.43
CA TYR A 122 20.75 -12.94 3.51
C TYR A 122 19.41 -12.23 3.24
N GLU A 123 19.10 -11.14 3.93
CA GLU A 123 17.86 -10.40 3.70
C GLU A 123 17.99 -9.51 2.46
N ASP A 124 16.99 -9.54 1.55
CA ASP A 124 16.99 -8.77 0.28
C ASP A 124 16.07 -7.52 0.33
N SER A 125 15.14 -7.46 1.30
CA SER A 125 14.22 -6.33 1.44
C SER A 125 14.93 -5.07 1.96
N THR A 126 14.58 -3.91 1.38
CA THR A 126 15.05 -2.58 1.81
C THR A 126 14.07 -1.87 2.74
N GLY A 127 13.04 -2.55 3.25
CA GLY A 127 11.95 -1.90 3.99
C GLY A 127 12.37 -1.20 5.28
N ASN A 128 13.31 -1.77 6.03
CA ASN A 128 13.87 -1.16 7.24
C ASN A 128 14.71 0.09 6.93
N LEU A 129 15.57 0.01 5.91
CA LEU A 129 16.35 1.15 5.43
C LEU A 129 15.43 2.26 4.94
N LYS A 130 14.45 1.94 4.09
CA LYS A 130 13.50 2.93 3.56
C LYS A 130 12.77 3.65 4.68
N ARG A 131 12.20 2.91 5.66
CA ARG A 131 11.50 3.52 6.79
C ARG A 131 12.37 4.51 7.57
N HIS A 132 13.67 4.23 7.71
CA HIS A 132 14.56 5.20 8.33
C HIS A 132 14.79 6.42 7.45
N VAL A 133 15.01 6.25 6.14
CA VAL A 133 15.15 7.37 5.20
C VAL A 133 13.92 8.26 5.27
N ASP A 134 12.71 7.68 5.18
CA ASP A 134 11.44 8.40 5.24
C ASP A 134 11.28 9.23 6.54
N LEU A 135 11.88 8.79 7.66
CA LEU A 135 11.86 9.51 8.94
C LEU A 135 13.04 10.47 9.12
N CYS A 136 14.16 10.20 8.44
CA CYS A 136 15.41 10.94 8.58
C CYS A 136 15.46 12.16 7.66
N ASP A 137 14.82 12.04 6.50
CA ASP A 137 14.67 13.08 5.50
C ASP A 137 13.26 12.93 4.94
N PRO A 138 12.22 13.33 5.72
CA PRO A 138 10.87 13.32 5.21
C PRO A 138 10.86 14.20 3.96
N ASP A 139 10.38 13.67 2.85
CA ASP A 139 10.09 14.49 1.68
C ASP A 139 9.25 15.68 2.15
N GLU A 140 9.56 16.88 1.66
CA GLU A 140 8.72 18.06 1.90
C GLU A 140 7.35 17.77 1.30
N THR A 141 6.47 17.16 2.09
CA THR A 141 5.08 16.99 1.73
C THR A 141 4.55 18.38 1.49
N PRO A 142 4.09 18.72 0.28
CA PRO A 142 3.51 20.03 0.03
C PRO A 142 2.41 20.25 1.07
N GLU A 143 2.32 21.43 1.67
CA GLU A 143 1.41 21.71 2.79
C GLU A 143 -0.04 21.27 2.51
N SER A 144 -0.44 21.23 1.24
CA SER A 144 -1.70 20.67 0.74
C SER A 144 -1.92 19.20 1.09
N GLU A 145 -0.89 18.36 1.02
CA GLU A 145 -0.96 16.94 1.37
C GLU A 145 -1.06 16.74 2.87
N ALA A 146 -0.32 17.52 3.67
CA ALA A 146 -0.39 17.47 5.13
C ALA A 146 -1.79 17.86 5.65
N ILE A 147 -2.39 18.92 5.08
CA ILE A 147 -3.77 19.32 5.38
C ILE A 147 -4.75 18.24 4.93
N SER A 148 -4.55 17.64 3.75
CA SER A 148 -5.41 16.55 3.28
C SER A 148 -5.33 15.29 4.16
N ALA A 149 -4.13 14.93 4.62
CA ALA A 149 -3.88 13.80 5.51
C ALA A 149 -4.46 14.03 6.91
N PHE A 150 -4.39 15.27 7.40
CA PHE A 150 -5.04 15.69 8.65
C PHE A 150 -6.57 15.73 8.51
N ALA A 151 -7.10 16.22 7.39
CA ALA A 151 -8.53 16.17 7.07
C ALA A 151 -9.05 14.73 6.88
N HIS A 152 -8.18 13.80 6.49
CA HIS A 152 -8.45 12.36 6.49
C HIS A 152 -8.44 11.72 7.89
N GLY A 153 -8.22 12.50 8.97
CA GLY A 153 -8.33 12.08 10.37
C GLY A 153 -9.71 11.53 10.75
N ALA A 154 -10.75 11.74 9.93
CA ALA A 154 -11.97 10.93 9.97
C ALA A 154 -11.81 9.75 9.01
N THR A 155 -11.50 8.56 9.54
CA THR A 155 -11.62 7.27 8.82
C THR A 155 -13.09 6.93 8.61
N TYR A 156 -13.82 7.81 7.90
CA TYR A 156 -15.21 7.59 7.56
C TYR A 156 -15.30 6.38 6.63
N SER A 157 -15.91 5.32 7.14
CA SER A 157 -16.29 4.15 6.37
C SER A 157 -17.81 4.01 6.49
N PRO A 158 -18.57 4.02 5.38
CA PRO A 158 -20.01 3.81 5.42
C PRO A 158 -20.39 2.49 6.11
N ALA A 159 -19.58 1.44 5.93
CA ALA A 159 -19.78 0.16 6.58
C ALA A 159 -19.59 0.27 8.11
N ARG A 160 -18.55 0.98 8.55
CA ARG A 160 -18.29 1.21 9.99
C ARG A 160 -19.38 2.05 10.63
N LEU A 161 -19.85 3.10 9.95
CA LEU A 161 -20.96 3.93 10.44
C LEU A 161 -22.24 3.09 10.63
N ARG A 162 -22.63 2.30 9.61
CA ARG A 162 -23.80 1.41 9.69
C ARG A 162 -23.70 0.42 10.85
N PHE A 163 -22.53 -0.20 11.01
CA PHE A 163 -22.27 -1.13 12.11
C PHE A 163 -22.45 -0.46 13.48
N LEU A 164 -21.89 0.74 13.68
CA LEU A 164 -22.02 1.47 14.94
C LEU A 164 -23.46 1.90 15.23
N ILE A 165 -24.20 2.34 14.21
CA ILE A 165 -25.63 2.68 14.33
C ILE A 165 -26.44 1.43 14.72
N ALA A 166 -26.21 0.29 14.06
CA ALA A 166 -26.91 -0.95 14.37
C ALA A 166 -26.61 -1.44 15.79
N MET A 167 -25.34 -1.36 16.21
CA MET A 167 -24.93 -1.69 17.58
C MET A 167 -25.58 -0.75 18.60
N TRP A 168 -25.67 0.55 18.30
CA TRP A 168 -26.35 1.51 19.16
C TRP A 168 -27.85 1.22 19.29
N CYS A 169 -28.53 0.90 18.18
CA CYS A 169 -29.93 0.52 18.19
C CYS A 169 -30.18 -0.73 19.04
N ALA A 170 -29.36 -1.77 18.86
CA ALA A 170 -29.45 -3.01 19.63
C ALA A 170 -29.18 -2.80 21.12
N ALA A 171 -28.11 -2.08 21.48
CA ALA A 171 -27.69 -1.89 22.87
C ALA A 171 -28.63 -0.97 23.67
N ARG A 172 -29.38 -0.09 23.00
CA ARG A 172 -30.26 0.90 23.63
C ARG A 172 -31.74 0.67 23.32
N HIS A 173 -32.08 -0.48 22.71
CA HIS A 173 -33.45 -0.82 22.29
C HIS A 173 -34.12 0.31 21.49
N ARG A 174 -33.36 0.97 20.61
CA ARG A 174 -33.90 2.02 19.74
C ARG A 174 -34.43 1.41 18.45
N PRO A 175 -35.56 1.91 17.92
CA PRO A 175 -36.02 1.51 16.60
C PRO A 175 -35.02 1.97 15.54
N PHE A 176 -34.82 1.16 14.50
CA PHE A 176 -33.94 1.51 13.38
C PHE A 176 -34.42 2.77 12.63
N ALA A 177 -35.70 3.13 12.74
CA ALA A 177 -36.29 4.35 12.16
C ALA A 177 -35.61 5.66 12.63
N ILE A 178 -34.80 5.63 13.70
CA ILE A 178 -34.02 6.80 14.15
C ILE A 178 -33.01 7.30 13.10
N VAL A 179 -32.64 6.47 12.11
CA VAL A 179 -31.73 6.88 11.02
C VAL A 179 -32.39 7.83 10.02
N ASP A 180 -33.72 7.84 9.98
CA ASP A 180 -34.54 8.68 9.09
C ASP A 180 -34.86 10.04 9.71
N ASP A 181 -34.51 10.23 10.99
CA ASP A 181 -34.77 11.45 11.75
C ASP A 181 -33.96 12.64 11.18
N PRO A 182 -34.59 13.73 10.71
CA PRO A 182 -33.89 14.80 10.01
C PRO A 182 -32.82 15.48 10.88
N GLU A 183 -33.06 15.63 12.19
CA GLU A 183 -32.10 16.19 13.14
C GLU A 183 -30.85 15.30 13.27
N PHE A 184 -31.03 13.97 13.29
CA PHE A 184 -29.93 13.02 13.34
C PHE A 184 -29.09 13.06 12.05
N GLN A 185 -29.75 13.12 10.90
CA GLN A 185 -29.08 13.27 9.61
C GLN A 185 -28.28 14.57 9.52
N GLU A 186 -28.83 15.66 10.04
CA GLU A 186 -28.17 16.97 10.02
C GLU A 186 -26.92 16.99 10.90
N MET A 187 -26.97 16.36 12.08
CA MET A 187 -25.77 16.16 12.91
C MET A 187 -24.68 15.39 12.17
N LEU A 188 -25.04 14.32 11.44
CA LEU A 188 -24.07 13.55 10.66
C LEU A 188 -23.47 14.34 9.49
N ARG A 189 -24.28 15.17 8.82
CA ARG A 189 -23.79 16.06 7.73
C ARG A 189 -22.90 17.18 8.25
N MET A 190 -23.20 17.73 9.42
CA MET A 190 -22.37 18.74 10.09
C MET A 190 -20.99 18.18 10.44
N LEU A 191 -20.92 16.95 10.95
CA LEU A 191 -19.65 16.28 11.26
C LEU A 191 -18.88 15.84 10.01
N TYR A 192 -19.59 15.45 8.94
CA TYR A 192 -18.98 15.05 7.68
C TYR A 192 -19.91 15.31 6.49
N GLY A 193 -19.64 16.39 5.75
CA GLY A 193 -20.50 16.82 4.63
C GLY A 193 -20.64 15.83 3.46
N LYS A 194 -19.78 14.79 3.39
CA LYS A 194 -19.86 13.72 2.38
C LYS A 194 -20.44 12.41 2.95
N VAL A 195 -21.12 12.46 4.09
CA VAL A 195 -21.71 11.28 4.73
C VAL A 195 -22.72 10.62 3.78
N LYS A 196 -22.55 9.31 3.56
CA LYS A 196 -23.56 8.46 2.93
C LYS A 196 -24.43 7.90 4.05
N LEU A 197 -25.65 8.42 4.16
CA LEU A 197 -26.63 7.92 5.11
C LEU A 197 -27.09 6.52 4.69
N PRO A 198 -27.33 5.61 5.65
CA PRO A 198 -27.98 4.34 5.34
C PRO A 198 -29.41 4.61 4.85
N SER A 199 -29.71 4.10 3.67
CA SER A 199 -31.06 3.94 3.11
C SER A 199 -31.62 2.57 3.45
#